data_AF-A0A7C2IDQ7-F1
#
_entry.id   AF-A0A7C2IDQ7-F1
#
_cell.length_a   1.000
_cell.length_b   1.000
_cell.length_c   1.000
_cell.angle_alpha   90.00
_cell.angle_beta   90.00
_cell.angle_gamma   90.00
#
_symmetry.space_group_name_H-M   'P 1'
#
loop_
_entity.id
_entity.type
_entity.pdbx_description
1 polymer ?
#
loop_
_entity_poly.entity_id
_entity_poly.type
_entity_poly.pdbx_seq_one_letter_code
_entity_poly.pdbx_strand_id
1 'polypeptide(L)'
;VGEELLTPTRIYVPLVLPLLERFDIRGMAHITGGGLTENIPRVLPPGLGVVLEPARWPVPRVFRFIQEHGGVGEAEMFRTFNMGVGYVLIVPPAEAEDLVKELAAQGEEAWVIGWVERGLEGVVYR
;
A
#
# COMPACT_ATOMS: atom_id res chain seq x y z
N VAL A 1 4.64 22.02 1.43
CA VAL A 1 4.82 21.11 2.60
C VAL A 1 3.69 21.30 3.62
N GLY A 2 3.48 22.50 4.19
CA GLY A 2 2.44 22.72 5.20
C GLY A 2 1.01 22.31 4.78
N GLU A 3 0.60 22.63 3.54
CA GLU A 3 -0.72 22.25 3.01
C GLU A 3 -0.86 20.73 2.78
N GLU A 4 0.22 20.07 2.38
CA GLU A 4 0.25 18.61 2.16
C GLU A 4 0.05 17.84 3.47
N LEU A 5 0.57 18.38 4.59
CA LEU A 5 0.36 17.82 5.93
C LEU A 5 -1.08 17.98 6.44
N LEU A 6 -1.83 18.93 5.89
CA LEU A 6 -3.24 19.19 6.24
C LEU A 6 -4.21 18.49 5.28
N THR A 7 -3.70 17.75 4.29
CA THR A 7 -4.55 17.03 3.33
C THR A 7 -5.37 15.98 4.08
N PRO A 8 -6.72 16.03 4.00
CA PRO A 8 -7.56 15.06 4.68
C PRO A 8 -7.27 13.63 4.21
N THR A 9 -7.42 12.67 5.13
CA THR A 9 -7.30 11.25 4.80
C THR A 9 -8.36 10.85 3.78
N ARG A 10 -7.95 10.08 2.77
CA ARG A 10 -8.83 9.54 1.74
C ARG A 10 -9.79 8.51 2.33
N ILE A 11 -11.06 8.57 1.94
CA ILE A 11 -12.10 7.62 2.36
C ILE A 11 -12.24 6.53 1.29
N TYR A 12 -11.86 5.28 1.61
CA TYR A 12 -11.82 4.17 0.66
C TYR A 12 -13.13 3.35 0.58
N VAL A 13 -14.09 3.54 1.50
CA VAL A 13 -15.32 2.73 1.56
C VAL A 13 -16.12 2.74 0.25
N PRO A 14 -16.41 3.91 -0.37
CA PRO A 14 -17.18 3.93 -1.62
C PRO A 14 -16.46 3.24 -2.78
N LEU A 15 -15.13 3.21 -2.73
CA LEU A 15 -14.29 2.61 -3.74
C LEU A 15 -14.23 1.08 -3.59
N VAL A 16 -14.07 0.59 -2.37
CA VAL A 16 -13.80 -0.84 -2.12
C VAL A 16 -15.06 -1.70 -2.18
N LEU A 17 -16.21 -1.19 -1.73
CA LEU A 17 -17.45 -1.99 -1.68
C LEU A 17 -17.85 -2.59 -3.05
N PRO A 18 -17.85 -1.83 -4.17
CA PRO A 18 -18.18 -2.41 -5.47
C PRO A 18 -17.13 -3.39 -6.00
N LEU A 19 -15.87 -3.27 -5.57
CA LEU A 19 -14.78 -4.15 -6.02
C LEU A 19 -14.90 -5.54 -5.39
N LEU A 20 -15.40 -5.63 -4.16
CA LEU A 20 -15.65 -6.91 -3.47
C LEU A 20 -16.67 -7.79 -4.19
N GLU A 21 -17.56 -7.21 -4.99
CA GLU A 21 -18.54 -7.95 -5.78
C GLU A 21 -17.99 -8.43 -7.13
N ARG A 22 -16.86 -7.87 -7.58
CA ARG A 22 -16.33 -8.03 -8.94
C ARG A 22 -15.00 -8.76 -9.03
N PHE A 23 -14.23 -8.76 -7.95
CA PHE A 23 -12.89 -9.32 -7.87
C PHE A 23 -12.74 -10.25 -6.67
N ASP A 24 -11.87 -11.25 -6.78
CA ASP A 24 -11.51 -12.15 -5.67
C ASP A 24 -10.52 -11.43 -4.73
N ILE A 25 -11.03 -10.51 -3.91
CA ILE A 25 -10.23 -9.82 -2.89
C ILE A 25 -10.02 -10.73 -1.69
N ARG A 26 -8.79 -11.22 -1.54
CA ARG A 26 -8.36 -12.17 -0.50
C ARG A 26 -7.84 -11.51 0.77
N GLY A 27 -7.57 -10.22 0.72
CA GLY A 27 -7.07 -9.44 1.85
C GLY A 27 -7.10 -7.95 1.56
N MET A 28 -7.24 -7.16 2.62
CA MET A 28 -7.32 -5.70 2.54
C MET A 28 -6.61 -5.08 3.73
N ALA A 29 -5.69 -4.16 3.52
CA ALA A 29 -4.97 -3.48 4.60
C ALA A 29 -5.08 -1.97 4.46
N HIS A 30 -5.60 -1.32 5.50
CA HIS A 30 -5.55 0.14 5.63
C HIS A 30 -4.22 0.55 6.25
N ILE A 31 -3.45 1.39 5.55
CA ILE A 31 -2.10 1.75 5.96
C ILE A 31 -2.15 2.96 6.88
N THR A 32 -1.92 2.71 8.17
CA THR A 32 -2.01 3.69 9.25
C THR A 32 -0.71 3.68 10.07
N GLY A 33 -0.78 3.81 11.40
CA GLY A 33 0.39 3.62 12.26
C GLY A 33 1.02 2.25 12.05
N GLY A 34 2.36 2.20 11.97
CA GLY A 34 3.10 0.99 11.60
C GLY A 34 3.33 0.83 10.08
N GLY A 35 2.77 1.73 9.26
CA GLY A 35 3.07 1.84 7.82
C GLY A 35 2.80 0.55 7.04
N LEU A 36 3.49 0.38 5.92
CA LEU A 36 3.35 -0.82 5.08
C LEU A 36 3.88 -2.06 5.81
N THR A 37 4.97 -1.89 6.57
CA THR A 37 5.69 -2.97 7.27
C THR A 37 4.80 -3.71 8.27
N GLU A 38 4.00 -2.99 9.07
CA GLU A 38 3.19 -3.63 10.11
C GLU A 38 1.76 -3.94 9.68
N ASN A 39 1.18 -3.16 8.75
CA ASN A 39 -0.24 -3.30 8.44
C ASN A 39 -0.54 -4.46 7.49
N ILE A 40 0.29 -4.72 6.47
CA ILE A 40 0.03 -5.78 5.49
C ILE A 40 0.09 -7.18 6.12
N PRO A 41 1.08 -7.54 6.96
CA PRO A 41 1.15 -8.89 7.53
C PRO A 41 -0.05 -9.27 8.40
N ARG A 42 -0.79 -8.29 8.96
CA ARG A 42 -1.96 -8.54 9.83
C ARG A 42 -3.12 -9.23 9.12
N VAL A 43 -3.17 -9.19 7.79
CA VAL A 43 -4.21 -9.82 6.98
C VAL A 43 -3.72 -11.06 6.23
N LEU A 44 -2.46 -11.46 6.44
CA LEU A 44 -1.90 -12.66 5.84
C LEU A 44 -2.05 -13.87 6.78
N PRO A 45 -2.42 -15.05 6.26
CA PRO A 45 -2.29 -16.30 6.98
C PRO A 45 -0.83 -16.59 7.41
N PRO A 46 -0.63 -17.43 8.45
CA PRO A 46 0.71 -17.87 8.84
C PRO A 46 1.50 -18.53 7.70
N GLY A 47 2.81 -18.30 7.68
CA GLY A 47 3.72 -18.84 6.65
C GLY A 47 3.71 -18.08 5.32
N LEU A 48 3.05 -16.92 5.29
CA LEU A 48 3.04 -16.00 4.15
C LEU A 48 3.62 -14.64 4.55
N GLY A 49 4.36 -14.03 3.62
CA GLY A 49 4.82 -12.65 3.71
C GLY A 49 4.59 -11.93 2.39
N VAL A 50 5.03 -10.67 2.32
CA VAL A 50 4.94 -9.89 1.08
C VAL A 50 6.30 -9.32 0.68
N VAL A 51 6.53 -9.31 -0.62
CA VAL A 51 7.61 -8.57 -1.24
C VAL A 51 7.01 -7.33 -1.89
N LEU A 52 7.53 -6.15 -1.54
CA LEU A 52 7.12 -4.87 -2.09
C LEU A 52 8.26 -4.27 -2.91
N GLU A 53 7.91 -3.60 -4.00
CA GLU A 53 8.85 -2.91 -4.88
C GLU A 53 8.54 -1.39 -4.90
N PRO A 54 9.13 -0.59 -3.99
CA PRO A 54 8.87 0.85 -3.87
C PRO A 54 8.99 1.66 -5.15
N ALA A 55 9.80 1.19 -6.10
CA ALA A 55 9.95 1.83 -7.41
C ALA A 55 8.67 1.81 -8.27
N ARG A 56 7.64 1.03 -7.89
CA ARG A 56 6.41 0.87 -8.67
C ARG A 56 5.34 1.93 -8.44
N TRP A 57 5.49 2.80 -7.44
CA TRP A 57 4.56 3.90 -7.21
C TRP A 57 5.32 5.20 -6.89
N PRO A 58 4.72 6.37 -7.15
CA PRO A 58 5.31 7.64 -6.77
C PRO A 58 5.22 7.84 -5.26
N VAL A 59 6.37 8.02 -4.59
CA VAL A 59 6.40 8.46 -3.18
C VAL A 59 6.22 9.98 -3.13
N PRO A 60 5.18 10.50 -2.43
CA PRO A 60 4.96 11.94 -2.29
C PRO A 60 6.18 12.70 -1.74
N ARG A 61 6.38 13.93 -2.23
CA ARG A 61 7.57 14.73 -1.92
C ARG A 61 7.69 15.07 -0.43
N VAL A 62 6.57 15.19 0.29
CA VAL A 62 6.57 15.42 1.74
C VAL A 62 7.36 14.34 2.49
N PHE A 63 7.29 13.07 2.09
CA PHE A 63 8.01 12.00 2.78
C PHE A 63 9.51 12.08 2.52
N ARG A 64 9.94 12.40 1.29
CA ARG A 64 11.35 12.63 0.99
C ARG A 64 11.90 13.83 1.78
N PHE A 65 11.11 14.90 1.87
CA PHE A 65 11.45 16.06 2.68
C PHE A 65 11.65 15.69 4.16
N ILE A 66 10.72 14.93 4.75
CA ILE A 66 10.82 14.44 6.12
C ILE A 66 12.06 13.55 6.31
N GLN A 67 12.31 12.64 5.36
CA GLN A 67 13.46 11.73 5.41
C GLN A 67 14.79 12.50 5.44
N GLU A 68 14.96 13.43 4.50
CA GLU A 68 16.18 14.23 4.34
C GLU A 68 16.43 15.16 5.53
N HIS A 69 15.40 15.86 6.00
CA HIS A 69 15.55 16.88 7.05
C HIS A 69 15.45 16.31 8.47
N GLY A 70 14.77 15.17 8.64
CA GLY A 70 14.65 14.48 9.92
C GLY A 70 15.75 13.45 10.18
N GLY A 71 16.59 13.15 9.19
CA GLY A 71 17.63 12.11 9.31
C GLY A 71 17.04 10.71 9.54
N VAL A 72 15.85 10.45 9.00
CA VAL A 72 15.11 9.20 9.22
C VAL A 72 15.57 8.15 8.21
N GLY A 73 15.95 6.96 8.68
CA GLY A 73 16.32 5.85 7.80
C GLY A 73 15.14 5.34 6.98
N GLU A 74 15.39 4.79 5.79
CA GLU A 74 14.33 4.31 4.89
C GLU A 74 13.41 3.26 5.53
N ALA A 75 13.97 2.29 6.24
CA ALA A 75 13.17 1.28 6.94
C ALA A 75 12.22 1.90 7.99
N GLU A 76 12.65 2.97 8.66
CA GLU A 76 11.83 3.70 9.63
C GLU A 76 10.73 4.51 8.92
N MET A 77 11.03 5.09 7.75
CA MET A 77 10.04 5.78 6.92
C MET A 77 8.89 4.84 6.54
N PHE A 78 9.20 3.63 6.09
CA PHE A 78 8.20 2.62 5.73
C PHE A 78 7.43 2.03 6.93
N ARG A 79 8.02 2.02 8.13
CA ARG A 79 7.36 1.60 9.36
C ARG A 79 6.50 2.70 9.98
N THR A 80 6.81 3.97 9.73
CA THR A 80 6.07 5.09 10.36
C THR A 80 5.00 5.65 9.44
N PHE A 81 5.30 5.77 8.14
CA PHE A 81 4.45 6.44 7.17
C PHE A 81 3.85 5.46 6.16
N ASN A 82 2.79 5.90 5.50
CA ASN A 82 2.16 5.15 4.41
C ASN A 82 2.95 5.21 3.08
N MET A 83 3.93 6.13 2.99
CA MET A 83 4.82 6.30 1.84
C MET A 83 4.09 6.46 0.49
N GLY A 84 2.88 7.02 0.51
CA GLY A 84 2.02 7.22 -0.66
C GLY A 84 0.97 6.14 -0.89
N VAL A 85 1.02 5.02 -0.16
CA VAL A 85 0.05 3.92 -0.29
C VAL A 85 -0.85 3.90 0.93
N GLY A 86 -2.06 4.46 0.81
CA GLY A 86 -3.01 4.50 1.92
C GLY A 86 -3.81 3.19 2.11
N TYR A 87 -3.97 2.38 1.07
CA TYR A 87 -4.76 1.14 1.13
C TYR A 87 -4.16 0.08 0.20
N VAL A 88 -4.20 -1.19 0.63
CA VAL A 88 -3.68 -2.33 -0.12
C VAL A 88 -4.78 -3.37 -0.29
N LEU A 89 -4.93 -3.88 -1.51
CA LEU A 89 -5.81 -5.00 -1.85
C LEU A 89 -4.94 -6.19 -2.29
N ILE A 90 -5.27 -7.39 -1.82
CA ILE A 90 -4.58 -8.64 -2.17
C ILE A 90 -5.53 -9.46 -3.02
N VAL A 91 -5.13 -9.77 -4.26
CA VAL A 91 -5.94 -10.48 -5.26
C VAL A 91 -5.12 -11.57 -5.95
N PRO A 92 -5.77 -12.51 -6.67
CA PRO A 92 -5.07 -13.39 -7.60
C PRO A 92 -4.21 -12.60 -8.60
N PRO A 93 -3.01 -13.11 -8.97
CA PRO A 93 -2.15 -12.44 -9.95
C PRO A 93 -2.83 -12.15 -11.29
N ALA A 94 -3.78 -13.02 -11.69
CA ALA A 94 -4.54 -12.87 -12.94
C ALA A 94 -5.50 -11.66 -12.92
N GLU A 95 -5.89 -11.17 -11.75
CA GLU A 95 -6.84 -10.05 -11.60
C GLU A 95 -6.16 -8.72 -11.29
N ALA A 96 -4.88 -8.72 -10.91
CA ALA A 96 -4.18 -7.55 -10.40
C ALA A 96 -4.18 -6.36 -11.39
N GLU A 97 -3.84 -6.62 -12.67
CA GLU A 97 -3.81 -5.59 -13.70
C GLU A 97 -5.20 -5.07 -14.06
N ASP A 98 -6.21 -5.94 -14.07
CA ASP A 98 -7.58 -5.54 -14.40
C ASP A 98 -8.22 -4.74 -13.26
N LEU A 99 -7.90 -5.07 -12.01
CA LEU A 99 -8.27 -4.26 -10.86
C LEU A 99 -7.65 -2.85 -10.92
N VAL A 100 -6.36 -2.75 -11.28
CA VAL A 100 -5.70 -1.44 -11.45
C VAL A 100 -6.37 -0.63 -12.57
N LYS A 101 -6.71 -1.25 -13.70
CA LYS A 101 -7.43 -0.56 -14.79
C LYS A 101 -8.82 -0.09 -14.36
N GLU A 102 -9.55 -0.90 -13.59
CA GLU A 102 -10.86 -0.53 -13.07
C GLU A 102 -10.76 0.68 -12.13
N LEU A 103 -9.80 0.67 -11.21
CA LEU A 103 -9.51 1.79 -10.33
C LEU A 103 -9.17 3.07 -11.12
N ALA A 104 -8.32 2.95 -12.14
CA ALA A 104 -7.97 4.06 -13.01
C ALA A 104 -9.19 4.61 -13.78
N ALA A 105 -10.11 3.76 -14.24
CA ALA A 105 -11.35 4.17 -14.89
C ALA A 105 -12.28 4.94 -13.96
N GLN A 106 -12.16 4.74 -12.64
CA GLN A 106 -12.87 5.50 -11.60
C GLN A 106 -12.13 6.76 -11.15
N GLY A 107 -10.98 7.08 -11.77
CA GLY A 107 -10.16 8.24 -11.44
C GLY A 107 -9.23 8.03 -10.24
N GLU A 108 -9.00 6.79 -9.83
CA GLU A 108 -8.08 6.44 -8.75
C GLU A 108 -6.68 6.12 -9.28
N GLU A 109 -5.66 6.49 -8.50
CA GLU A 109 -4.29 6.06 -8.75
C GLU A 109 -4.00 4.77 -7.97
N ALA A 110 -3.66 3.71 -8.69
CA ALA A 110 -3.33 2.41 -8.13
C ALA A 110 -2.24 1.73 -8.94
N TRP A 111 -1.48 0.84 -8.28
CA TRP A 111 -0.36 0.13 -8.88
C TRP A 111 -0.28 -1.30 -8.35
N VAL A 112 0.25 -2.22 -9.16
CA VAL A 112 0.69 -3.53 -8.67
C VAL A 112 2.02 -3.34 -7.94
N ILE A 113 1.99 -3.24 -6.61
CA ILE A 113 3.14 -2.84 -5.78
C ILE A 113 4.05 -3.99 -5.31
N GLY A 114 3.67 -5.24 -5.57
CA GLY A 114 4.39 -6.41 -5.04
C GLY A 114 3.60 -7.71 -5.14
N TRP A 115 4.03 -8.72 -4.39
CA TRP A 115 3.37 -10.03 -4.35
C TRP A 115 3.48 -10.71 -2.98
N VAL A 116 2.60 -11.68 -2.74
CA VAL A 116 2.64 -12.56 -1.56
C VAL A 116 3.57 -13.74 -1.84
N GLU A 117 4.44 -14.07 -0.89
CA GLU A 117 5.44 -15.14 -1.00
C GLU A 117 5.30 -16.14 0.17
N ARG A 118 5.39 -17.44 -0.13
CA ARG A 118 5.37 -18.52 0.89
C ARG A 118 6.74 -18.65 1.55
N GLY A 119 6.74 -19.00 2.84
CA GLY A 119 7.98 -19.20 3.60
C GLY A 119 8.71 -17.88 3.90
N LEU A 120 8.08 -16.75 3.59
CA LEU A 120 8.46 -15.42 4.03
C LEU A 120 7.63 -15.06 5.26
N GLU A 121 8.23 -14.33 6.21
CA GLU A 121 7.50 -13.71 7.32
C GLU A 121 7.63 -12.19 7.23
N GLY A 122 6.51 -11.48 7.35
CA GLY A 122 6.48 -10.02 7.33
C GLY A 122 6.58 -9.41 5.93
N VAL A 123 7.32 -8.30 5.82
CA VAL A 123 7.47 -7.49 4.60
C VAL A 123 8.94 -7.37 4.23
N VAL A 124 9.25 -7.60 2.96
CA VAL A 124 10.57 -7.35 2.36
C VAL A 124 10.44 -6.32 1.26
N TYR A 125 11.32 -5.33 1.27
CA TYR A 125 11.42 -4.30 0.24
C TYR A 125 12.53 -4.69 -0.75
N ARG A 126 12.23 -4.64 -2.05
CA ARG A 126 13.17 -4.91 -3.15
C ARG A 126 13.28 -3.74 -4.12
#